data_AF-A0A4R8ENN9-F1
#
_entry.id   AF-A0A4R8ENN9-F1
#
_cell.length_a   1.000
_cell.length_b   1.000
_cell.length_c   1.000
_cell.angle_alpha   90.00
_cell.angle_beta   90.00
_cell.angle_gamma   90.00
#
_symmetry.space_group_name_H-M   'P 1'
#
loop_
_entity.id
_entity.type
_entity.pdbx_description
1 polymer ?
#
loop_
_entity_poly.entity_id
_entity_poly.type
_entity_poly.pdbx_seq_one_letter_code
_entity_poly.pdbx_strand_id
1 'polypeptide(L)'
;MFFTLKIFKKKPRVYTKIESHIFGIITELLKVSSTDINVDELGGKYYLSNEEQHFKVTILSNDYVIRLTNTHDSVAEKYDKIFVEDVLKAVKEEKHRRMELVYDSITNSIEKMAERLHNRLIESNEQESQSVRRLETKDVKNKKVNY
;
A
#
# COMPACT_ATOMS: atom_id res chain seq x y z
N MET A 1 -38.81 -3.71 -19.23
CA MET A 1 -37.96 -4.66 -20.01
C MET A 1 -36.55 -4.55 -19.45
N PHE A 2 -36.18 -5.45 -18.52
CA PHE A 2 -34.88 -5.41 -17.86
C PHE A 2 -33.87 -6.19 -18.70
N PHE A 3 -32.85 -5.50 -19.22
CA PHE A 3 -31.73 -6.11 -19.90
C PHE A 3 -30.89 -6.90 -18.89
N THR A 4 -31.03 -8.23 -18.90
CA THR A 4 -30.11 -9.13 -18.20
C THR A 4 -28.81 -9.19 -19.01
N LEU A 5 -27.83 -8.39 -18.61
CA LEU A 5 -26.44 -8.53 -19.06
C LEU A 5 -25.92 -9.89 -18.57
N LYS A 6 -26.00 -10.91 -19.43
CA LYS A 6 -25.26 -12.16 -19.25
C LYS A 6 -23.78 -11.86 -19.40
N ILE A 7 -23.16 -11.45 -18.30
CA ILE A 7 -21.71 -11.47 -18.14
C ILE A 7 -21.30 -12.93 -18.33
N PHE A 8 -20.64 -13.22 -19.45
CA PHE A 8 -20.08 -14.53 -19.75
C PHE A 8 -19.13 -14.92 -18.61
N LYS A 9 -19.62 -15.72 -17.66
CA LYS A 9 -18.76 -16.42 -16.69
C LYS A 9 -17.87 -17.34 -17.52
N LYS A 10 -16.62 -16.91 -17.80
CA LYS A 10 -15.58 -17.79 -18.34
C LYS A 10 -15.60 -19.07 -17.49
N LYS A 11 -15.72 -20.23 -18.14
CA LYS A 11 -15.57 -21.50 -17.43
C LYS A 11 -14.26 -21.46 -16.63
N PRO A 12 -14.23 -21.89 -15.36
CA PRO A 12 -13.00 -21.93 -14.59
C PRO A 12 -12.00 -22.79 -15.37
N ARG A 13 -10.86 -22.18 -15.71
CA ARG A 13 -9.80 -22.86 -16.46
C ARG A 13 -9.20 -23.91 -15.53
N VAL A 14 -9.07 -25.14 -16.03
CA VAL A 14 -8.44 -26.22 -15.28
C VAL A 14 -6.95 -26.07 -15.50
N TYR A 15 -6.25 -25.48 -14.52
CA TYR A 15 -4.80 -25.49 -14.50
C TYR A 15 -4.30 -26.92 -14.48
N THR A 16 -3.14 -27.17 -15.07
CA THR A 16 -2.43 -28.44 -14.88
C THR A 16 -2.10 -28.65 -13.40
N LYS A 17 -1.77 -29.88 -13.02
CA LYS A 17 -1.37 -30.19 -11.64
C LYS A 17 -0.18 -29.34 -11.17
N ILE A 18 0.79 -29.10 -12.07
CA ILE A 18 1.99 -28.31 -11.81
C ILE A 18 1.63 -26.83 -11.66
N GLU A 19 0.89 -26.27 -12.61
CA GLU A 19 0.41 -24.87 -12.54
C GLU A 19 -0.41 -24.61 -11.27
N SER A 20 -1.31 -25.53 -10.92
CA SER A 20 -2.10 -25.45 -9.67
C SER A 20 -1.20 -25.42 -8.44
N HIS A 21 -0.14 -26.24 -8.43
CA HIS A 21 0.80 -26.32 -7.32
C HIS A 21 1.62 -25.04 -7.18
N ILE A 22 2.14 -24.52 -8.30
CA ILE A 22 2.91 -23.27 -8.33
C ILE A 22 2.03 -22.10 -7.92
N PHE A 23 0.81 -22.02 -8.43
CA PHE A 23 -0.15 -21.00 -8.03
C PHE A 23 -0.42 -21.09 -6.53
N GLY A 24 -0.61 -22.31 -6.00
CA GLY A 24 -0.73 -22.56 -4.56
C GLY A 24 0.44 -22.01 -3.75
N ILE A 25 1.68 -22.37 -4.12
CA ILE A 25 2.91 -21.89 -3.46
C ILE A 25 2.94 -20.35 -3.45
N ILE A 26 2.69 -19.72 -4.59
CA ILE A 26 2.72 -18.26 -4.71
C ILE A 26 1.63 -17.64 -3.84
N THR A 27 0.41 -18.19 -3.84
CA THR A 27 -0.67 -17.67 -3.01
C THR A 27 -0.40 -17.81 -1.51
N GLU A 28 0.22 -18.92 -1.06
CA GLU A 28 0.63 -19.06 0.34
C GLU A 28 1.71 -18.05 0.70
N LEU A 29 2.70 -17.85 -0.18
CA LEU A 29 3.75 -16.87 0.02
C LEU A 29 3.18 -15.43 0.11
N LEU A 30 2.15 -15.13 -0.67
CA LEU A 30 1.43 -13.84 -0.65
C LEU A 30 0.60 -13.62 0.62
N LYS A 31 0.17 -14.68 1.31
CA LYS A 31 -0.54 -14.54 2.60
C LYS A 31 0.39 -14.17 3.75
N VAL A 32 1.67 -14.52 3.64
CA VAL A 32 2.66 -14.26 4.68
C VAL A 32 3.07 -12.79 4.64
N SER A 33 2.83 -12.06 5.74
CA SER A 33 3.09 -10.62 5.82
C SER A 33 4.57 -10.26 5.74
N SER A 34 5.46 -11.15 6.18
CA SER A 34 6.93 -11.00 6.08
C SER A 34 7.47 -11.23 4.66
N THR A 35 6.63 -11.67 3.71
CA THR A 35 7.04 -11.73 2.30
C THR A 35 7.07 -10.33 1.69
N ASP A 36 8.23 -9.93 1.21
CA ASP A 36 8.40 -8.70 0.43
C ASP A 36 7.94 -8.90 -1.02
N ILE A 37 7.23 -7.89 -1.53
CA ILE A 37 6.73 -7.85 -2.92
C ILE A 37 7.38 -6.68 -3.64
N ASN A 38 8.35 -6.97 -4.50
CA ASN A 38 9.05 -5.98 -5.32
C ASN A 38 8.68 -6.11 -6.79
N VAL A 39 8.43 -4.98 -7.45
CA VAL A 39 7.95 -4.96 -8.83
C VAL A 39 8.74 -3.95 -9.65
N ASP A 40 9.32 -4.42 -10.75
CA ASP A 40 9.89 -3.62 -11.83
C ASP A 40 8.93 -3.70 -13.03
N GLU A 41 8.02 -2.72 -13.12
CA GLU A 41 6.97 -2.71 -14.14
C GLU A 41 7.52 -2.50 -15.55
N LEU A 42 8.58 -1.71 -15.70
CA LEU A 42 9.24 -1.45 -16.99
C LEU A 42 9.98 -2.69 -17.49
N GLY A 43 10.67 -3.38 -16.60
CA GLY A 43 11.34 -4.65 -16.91
C GLY A 43 10.41 -5.85 -16.97
N GLY A 44 9.14 -5.70 -16.56
CA GLY A 44 8.17 -6.78 -16.46
C GLY A 44 8.58 -7.87 -15.46
N LYS A 45 9.31 -7.52 -14.40
CA LYS A 45 9.85 -8.46 -13.41
C LYS A 45 9.18 -8.26 -12.05
N TYR A 46 8.76 -9.37 -11.45
CA TYR A 46 8.09 -9.36 -10.15
C TYR A 46 8.83 -10.33 -9.23
N TYR A 47 9.09 -9.89 -8.01
CA TYR A 47 9.87 -10.63 -7.03
C TYR A 47 9.06 -10.76 -5.75
N LEU A 48 8.89 -12.00 -5.29
CA LEU A 48 8.39 -12.33 -3.96
C LEU A 48 9.57 -12.90 -3.18
N SER A 49 9.91 -12.31 -2.04
CA SER A 49 11.04 -12.75 -1.23
C SER A 49 10.59 -12.92 0.20
N ASN A 50 10.78 -14.10 0.77
CA ASN A 50 10.59 -14.33 2.18
C ASN A 50 11.92 -14.80 2.78
N GLU A 51 12.56 -13.91 3.54
CA GLU A 51 13.87 -14.17 4.13
C GLU A 51 13.81 -15.27 5.19
N GLU A 52 12.73 -15.33 5.98
CA GLU A 52 12.54 -16.32 7.06
C GLU A 52 12.44 -17.75 6.52
N GLN A 53 11.79 -17.93 5.36
CA GLN A 53 11.63 -19.21 4.69
C GLN A 53 12.76 -19.50 3.69
N HIS A 54 13.71 -18.57 3.54
CA HIS A 54 14.75 -18.60 2.50
C HIS A 54 14.20 -18.92 1.10
N PHE A 55 13.01 -18.39 0.80
CA PHE A 55 12.27 -18.71 -0.41
C PHE A 55 12.01 -17.47 -1.24
N LYS A 56 12.29 -17.56 -2.54
CA LYS A 56 12.14 -16.47 -3.49
C LYS A 56 11.44 -16.94 -4.76
N VAL A 57 10.48 -16.16 -5.22
CA VAL A 57 9.82 -16.31 -6.52
C VAL A 57 10.18 -15.13 -7.40
N THR A 58 10.58 -15.42 -8.64
CA THR A 58 10.81 -14.40 -9.66
C THR A 58 9.93 -14.70 -10.86
N ILE A 59 9.07 -13.76 -11.23
CA ILE A 59 8.18 -13.86 -12.39
C ILE A 59 8.67 -12.88 -13.45
N LEU A 60 9.11 -13.42 -14.58
CA LEU A 60 9.55 -12.67 -15.75
C LEU A 60 8.39 -12.66 -16.75
N SER A 61 7.56 -11.61 -16.68
CA SER A 61 6.30 -11.55 -17.45
C SER A 61 6.51 -11.53 -18.96
N ASN A 62 7.58 -10.87 -19.43
CA ASN A 62 7.90 -10.76 -20.85
C ASN A 62 8.28 -12.11 -21.48
N ASP A 63 8.94 -12.98 -20.71
CA ASP A 63 9.41 -14.29 -21.14
C ASP A 63 8.46 -15.43 -20.76
N TYR A 64 7.40 -15.11 -20.02
CA TYR A 64 6.47 -16.06 -19.39
C TYR A 64 7.18 -17.11 -18.53
N VAL A 65 8.26 -16.71 -17.85
CA VAL A 65 9.05 -17.59 -16.99
C VAL A 65 8.72 -17.33 -15.53
N ILE A 66 8.47 -18.40 -14.77
CA ILE A 66 8.44 -18.35 -13.31
C ILE A 66 9.62 -19.14 -12.80
N ARG A 67 10.39 -18.50 -11.91
CA ARG A 67 11.51 -19.10 -11.20
C ARG A 67 11.18 -19.20 -9.72
N LEU A 68 11.30 -20.40 -9.18
CA LEU A 68 11.25 -20.68 -7.75
C LEU A 68 12.69 -20.91 -7.29
N THR A 69 13.06 -20.30 -6.18
CA THR A 69 14.39 -20.41 -5.57
C THR A 69 14.18 -20.71 -4.10
N ASN A 70 14.79 -21.80 -3.62
CA ASN A 70 14.82 -22.15 -2.21
C ASN A 70 16.29 -22.29 -1.80
N THR A 71 16.75 -21.44 -0.89
CA THR A 71 18.15 -21.37 -0.44
C THR A 71 19.13 -21.33 -1.62
N HIS A 72 19.71 -22.48 -2.00
CA HIS A 72 20.69 -22.63 -3.08
C HIS A 72 20.12 -23.22 -4.36
N ASP A 73 18.98 -23.90 -4.30
CA ASP A 73 18.37 -24.55 -5.45
C ASP A 73 17.38 -23.62 -6.15
N SER A 74 17.38 -23.64 -7.48
CA SER A 74 16.42 -22.89 -8.26
C SER A 74 15.95 -23.65 -9.49
N VAL A 75 14.65 -23.57 -9.72
CA VAL A 75 13.98 -24.12 -10.90
C VAL A 75 13.30 -22.97 -11.63
N ALA A 76 13.48 -22.91 -12.94
CA ALA A 76 12.83 -21.93 -13.80
C ALA A 76 12.18 -22.64 -14.99
N GLU A 77 10.91 -22.33 -15.22
CA GLU A 77 10.12 -22.94 -16.28
C GLU A 77 9.29 -21.88 -17.01
N LYS A 78 9.00 -22.15 -18.28
CA LYS A 78 8.09 -21.36 -19.11
C LYS A 78 6.67 -21.90 -18.97
N TYR A 79 5.72 -20.99 -18.81
CA TYR A 79 4.30 -21.33 -18.68
C TYR A 79 3.47 -20.64 -19.76
N ASP A 80 2.21 -21.06 -19.88
CA ASP A 80 1.24 -20.36 -20.73
C ASP A 80 1.11 -18.90 -20.29
N LYS A 81 1.01 -18.00 -21.26
CA LYS A 81 0.88 -16.56 -21.03
C LYS A 81 -0.24 -16.24 -20.05
N ILE A 82 -1.39 -16.89 -20.24
CA ILE A 82 -2.57 -16.65 -19.42
C ILE A 82 -2.33 -17.08 -17.97
N PHE A 83 -1.64 -18.20 -17.73
CA PHE A 83 -1.30 -18.62 -16.37
C PHE A 83 -0.39 -17.58 -15.68
N VAL A 84 0.63 -17.10 -16.40
CA VAL A 84 1.52 -16.05 -15.88
C VAL A 84 0.73 -14.77 -15.60
N GLU A 85 -0.20 -14.37 -16.47
CA GLU A 85 -1.08 -13.22 -16.24
C GLU A 85 -1.97 -13.40 -14.99
N ASP A 86 -2.52 -14.58 -14.76
CA ASP A 86 -3.33 -14.89 -13.58
C ASP A 86 -2.49 -14.84 -12.29
N VAL A 87 -1.26 -15.37 -12.32
CA VAL A 87 -0.28 -15.23 -11.22
C VAL A 87 0.03 -13.76 -10.95
N LEU A 88 0.34 -13.00 -11.99
CA LEU A 88 0.67 -11.58 -11.87
C LEU A 88 -0.50 -10.77 -11.32
N LYS A 89 -1.73 -11.11 -11.71
CA LYS A 89 -2.93 -10.49 -11.18
C LYS A 89 -3.01 -10.69 -9.66
N ALA A 90 -2.84 -11.91 -9.17
CA ALA A 90 -2.83 -12.20 -7.73
C ALA A 90 -1.73 -11.41 -6.98
N VAL A 91 -0.53 -11.33 -7.55
CA VAL A 91 0.59 -10.55 -6.97
C VAL A 91 0.26 -9.05 -6.89
N LYS A 92 -0.31 -8.50 -7.96
CA LYS A 92 -0.69 -7.08 -8.01
C LYS A 92 -1.83 -6.74 -7.05
N GLU A 93 -2.84 -7.61 -6.99
CA GLU A 93 -3.96 -7.46 -6.06
C GLU A 93 -3.50 -7.46 -4.61
N GLU A 94 -2.63 -8.40 -4.22
CA GLU A 94 -2.11 -8.43 -2.84
C GLU A 94 -1.18 -7.25 -2.55
N LYS A 95 -0.31 -6.85 -3.48
CA LYS A 95 0.51 -5.64 -3.34
C LYS A 95 -0.37 -4.41 -3.11
N HIS A 96 -1.43 -4.25 -3.90
CA HIS A 96 -2.36 -3.14 -3.78
C HIS A 96 -3.10 -3.16 -2.45
N ARG A 97 -3.64 -4.31 -2.04
CA ARG A 97 -4.31 -4.50 -0.76
C ARG A 97 -3.41 -4.13 0.44
N ARG A 98 -2.14 -4.56 0.43
CA ARG A 98 -1.18 -4.20 1.48
C ARG A 98 -0.89 -2.70 1.50
N MET A 99 -0.83 -2.09 0.32
CA MET A 99 -0.62 -0.66 0.17
C MET A 99 -1.81 0.16 0.69
N GLU A 100 -3.05 -0.27 0.44
CA GLU A 100 -4.27 0.36 1.00
C GLU A 100 -4.23 0.42 2.54
N LEU A 101 -3.86 -0.70 3.19
CA LEU A 101 -3.74 -0.75 4.65
C LEU A 101 -2.72 0.27 5.21
N VAL A 102 -1.63 0.51 4.46
CA VAL A 102 -0.62 1.50 4.83
C VAL A 102 -1.13 2.92 4.58
N TYR A 103 -1.84 3.15 3.46
CA TYR A 103 -2.38 4.46 3.13
C TYR A 103 -3.39 4.97 4.16
N ASP A 104 -4.27 4.11 4.66
CA ASP A 104 -5.24 4.50 5.70
C ASP A 104 -4.54 4.97 6.98
N SER A 105 -3.46 4.27 7.37
CA SER A 105 -2.65 4.63 8.53
C SER A 105 -1.93 5.97 8.34
N ILE A 106 -1.32 6.18 7.17
CA ILE A 106 -0.64 7.43 6.83
C ILE A 106 -1.63 8.59 6.79
N THR A 107 -2.78 8.42 6.13
CA THR A 107 -3.83 9.44 6.01
C THR A 107 -4.31 9.87 7.40
N ASN A 108 -4.64 8.93 8.27
CA ASN A 108 -5.07 9.22 9.65
C ASN A 108 -3.97 9.96 10.46
N SER A 109 -2.71 9.58 10.25
CA SER A 109 -1.58 10.27 10.89
C SER A 109 -1.45 11.73 10.40
N ILE A 110 -1.58 11.97 9.09
CA ILE A 110 -1.54 13.31 8.49
C ILE A 110 -2.72 14.17 8.98
N GLU A 111 -3.93 13.62 9.00
CA GLU A 111 -5.12 14.32 9.50
C GLU A 111 -4.95 14.77 10.95
N LYS A 112 -4.50 13.87 11.84
CA LYS A 112 -4.22 14.22 13.25
C LYS A 112 -3.12 15.26 13.39
N MET A 113 -2.10 15.23 12.54
CA MET A 113 -1.07 16.27 12.53
C MET A 113 -1.64 17.62 12.09
N ALA A 114 -2.51 17.64 11.09
CA ALA A 114 -3.17 18.84 10.61
C ALA A 114 -4.09 19.44 11.70
N GLU A 115 -4.89 18.62 12.38
CA GLU A 115 -5.74 19.07 13.50
C GLU A 115 -4.93 19.68 14.64
N ARG A 116 -3.83 19.02 15.05
CA ARG A 116 -2.95 19.55 16.11
C ARG A 116 -2.32 20.87 15.72
N LEU A 117 -1.92 21.02 14.46
CA LEU A 117 -1.36 22.27 13.95
C LEU A 117 -2.42 23.37 13.96
N HIS A 118 -3.63 23.07 13.50
CA HIS A 118 -4.75 24.00 13.49
C HIS A 118 -5.09 24.50 14.91
N ASN A 119 -5.22 23.60 15.87
CA ASN A 119 -5.51 23.94 17.26
C ASN A 119 -4.40 24.81 17.87
N ARG A 120 -3.12 24.50 17.63
CA ARG A 120 -2.00 25.33 18.08
C ARG A 120 -2.03 26.74 17.50
N LEU A 121 -2.37 26.88 16.22
CA LEU A 121 -2.47 28.20 15.58
C LEU A 121 -3.61 29.03 16.17
N ILE A 122 -4.75 28.41 16.46
CA ILE A 122 -5.87 29.07 17.15
C ILE A 122 -5.45 29.53 18.55
N GLU A 123 -4.91 28.62 19.38
CA GLU A 123 -4.46 28.94 20.74
C GLU A 123 -3.39 30.05 20.75
N SER A 124 -2.42 30.00 19.83
CA SER A 124 -1.41 31.04 19.68
C SER A 124 -2.02 32.40 19.35
N ASN A 125 -2.99 32.43 18.44
CA ASN A 125 -3.65 33.66 18.01
C ASN A 125 -4.54 34.25 19.12
N GLU A 126 -5.17 33.40 19.94
CA GLU A 126 -5.92 33.83 21.13
C GLU A 126 -5.00 34.43 22.20
N GLN A 127 -3.83 33.83 22.43
CA GLN A 127 -2.83 34.36 23.37
C GLN A 127 -2.26 35.72 22.91
N GLU A 128 -2.00 35.86 21.61
CA GLU A 128 -1.54 37.12 21.02
C GLU A 128 -2.64 38.19 21.09
N SER A 129 -3.90 37.84 20.80
CA SER A 129 -5.03 38.75 20.95
C SER A 129 -5.24 39.21 22.41
N GLN A 130 -5.02 38.33 23.39
CA GLN A 130 -5.08 38.69 24.81
C GLN A 130 -3.90 39.56 25.25
N SER A 131 -2.69 39.34 24.71
CA SER A 131 -1.52 40.15 25.04
C SER A 131 -1.66 41.58 24.48
N VAL A 132 -2.16 41.73 23.26
CA VAL A 132 -2.49 43.04 22.65
C VAL A 132 -3.50 43.80 23.52
N ARG A 133 -4.63 43.18 23.92
CA ARG A 133 -5.62 43.81 24.80
C ARG A 133 -5.05 44.23 26.16
N ARG A 134 -4.11 43.47 26.72
CA ARG A 134 -3.43 43.81 27.98
C ARG A 134 -2.45 44.98 27.84
N LEU A 135 -1.85 45.17 26.67
CA LEU A 135 -0.99 46.31 26.38
C LEU A 135 -1.83 47.58 26.22
N GLU A 136 -2.91 47.51 25.43
CA GLU A 136 -3.86 48.63 25.25
C GLU A 136 -4.46 49.11 26.59
N THR A 137 -4.77 48.20 27.52
CA THR A 137 -5.33 48.57 28.84
C THR A 137 -4.29 49.13 29.83
N LYS A 138 -2.99 48.86 29.65
CA LYS A 138 -1.93 49.45 30.48
C LYS A 138 -1.69 50.92 30.13
N ASP A 139 -1.76 51.28 28.85
CA ASP A 139 -1.58 52.67 28.40
C ASP A 139 -2.70 53.60 28.91
N VAL A 140 -3.91 53.07 29.14
CA VAL A 140 -5.03 53.86 29.67
C VAL A 140 -4.88 54.15 31.18
N LYS A 141 -4.27 53.25 31.97
CA LYS A 141 -4.17 53.42 33.44
C LYS A 141 -3.13 54.43 33.90
N ASN A 142 -2.12 54.75 33.08
CA ASN A 142 -1.11 55.75 33.41
C ASN A 142 -1.55 57.21 33.13
N LYS A 143 -2.76 57.41 32.63
CA LYS A 143 -3.33 58.75 32.37
C LYS A 143 -4.27 59.20 33.49
N LYS A 144 -3.87 59.05 34.76
CA LYS A 144 -4.49 59.82 35.85
C LYS A 144 -3.83 61.19 35.89
N VAL A 145 -4.52 62.13 35.26
CA VAL A 145 -4.23 63.56 35.29
C VAL A 145 -4.52 64.07 36.70
N ASN A 146 -3.51 64.62 37.37
CA ASN A 146 -3.71 65.43 38.58
C ASN A 146 -4.39 66.74 38.19
N TYR A 147 -5.55 67.02 38.79
CA TYR A 147 -6.12 68.35 38.94
C TYR A 147 -6.58 68.51 40.40
#